data_AF-A0A6A4SDG4-F1
#
_entry.id   AF-A0A6A4SDG4-F1
#
_cell.length_a   1.000
_cell.length_b   1.000
_cell.length_c   1.000
_cell.angle_alpha   90.00
_cell.angle_beta   90.00
_cell.angle_gamma   90.00
#
_symmetry.space_group_name_H-M   'P 1'
#
loop_
_entity.id
_entity.type
_entity.pdbx_description
1 polymer ?
#
loop_
_entity_poly.entity_id
_entity_poly.type
_entity_poly.pdbx_seq_one_letter_code
_entity_poly.pdbx_strand_id
1 'polypeptide(L)'
;MFSFPIKPESFDGHELNSSLTDWLDTQDMEMQLIELKSSTLWVTKFAELRKQLETRAVKDHGACILACWASAPEKFNCLRNIALALLSVFGSTYLCE
;
A
#
# COMPACT_ATOMS: atom_id res chain seq x y z
N MET A 1 10.18 -24.15 8.99
CA MET A 1 10.77 -23.46 7.82
C MET A 1 9.60 -22.98 6.98
N PHE A 2 9.33 -21.68 6.96
CA PHE A 2 8.21 -21.13 6.19
C PHE A 2 8.59 -21.17 4.71
N SER A 3 7.83 -21.92 3.91
CA SER A 3 7.95 -21.89 2.45
C SER A 3 6.88 -20.94 1.93
N PHE A 4 7.29 -19.72 1.59
CA PHE A 4 6.39 -18.81 0.89
C PHE A 4 6.14 -19.35 -0.52
N PRO A 5 4.88 -19.40 -0.99
CA PRO A 5 4.52 -19.92 -2.31
C PRO A 5 5.05 -19.05 -3.46
N ILE A 6 5.49 -17.84 -3.16
CA ILE A 6 6.02 -16.87 -4.12
C ILE A 6 7.38 -16.44 -3.61
N LYS A 7 8.39 -16.50 -4.48
CA LYS A 7 9.72 -15.92 -4.25
C LYS A 7 9.79 -14.60 -5.01
N PRO A 8 9.65 -13.44 -4.34
CA PRO A 8 9.66 -12.15 -4.99
C PRO A 8 10.93 -11.91 -5.83
N GLU A 9 12.06 -12.47 -5.40
CA GLU A 9 13.35 -12.38 -6.08
C GLU A 9 13.43 -13.13 -7.41
N SER A 10 12.53 -14.08 -7.67
CA SER A 10 12.45 -14.81 -8.94
C SER A 10 11.32 -14.33 -9.84
N PHE A 11 10.60 -13.28 -9.43
CA PHE A 11 9.49 -12.73 -10.20
C PHE A 11 10.03 -11.80 -11.30
N ASP A 12 9.90 -12.24 -12.56
CA ASP A 12 10.38 -11.49 -13.73
C ASP A 12 9.32 -10.54 -14.32
N GLY A 13 8.14 -10.45 -13.69
CA GLY A 13 7.04 -9.59 -14.11
C GLY A 13 6.28 -10.07 -15.36
N HIS A 14 6.77 -11.10 -16.06
CA HIS A 14 6.10 -11.65 -17.24
C HIS A 14 4.90 -12.54 -16.89
N GLU A 15 4.81 -13.02 -15.65
CA GLU A 15 3.68 -13.78 -15.12
C GLU A 15 2.50 -12.93 -14.63
N LEU A 16 2.64 -11.59 -14.57
CA LEU A 16 1.48 -10.71 -14.41
C LEU A 16 0.70 -10.74 -15.70
N ASN A 17 -0.23 -11.71 -15.79
CA ASN A 17 -1.22 -11.72 -16.85
C ASN A 17 -1.84 -10.31 -16.93
N SER A 18 -1.95 -9.72 -18.12
CA SER A 18 -2.60 -8.42 -18.27
C SER A 18 -4.03 -8.44 -17.70
N SER A 19 -4.67 -9.62 -17.69
CA SER A 19 -5.97 -9.83 -17.05
C SER A 19 -5.96 -9.74 -15.52
N LEU A 20 -4.82 -9.97 -14.87
CA LEU A 20 -4.62 -9.73 -13.43
C LEU A 20 -4.51 -8.23 -13.13
N THR A 21 -4.33 -7.39 -14.14
CA THR A 21 -4.36 -5.92 -14.02
C THR A 21 -5.59 -5.29 -14.69
N ASP A 22 -6.50 -6.07 -15.28
CA ASP A 22 -7.75 -5.54 -15.87
C ASP A 22 -8.65 -4.88 -14.81
N TRP A 23 -8.54 -5.27 -13.53
CA TRP A 23 -9.21 -4.59 -12.41
C TRP A 23 -8.50 -3.30 -11.99
N LEU A 24 -7.25 -3.13 -12.38
CA LEU A 24 -6.39 -2.02 -12.02
C LEU A 24 -6.28 -1.08 -13.21
N ASP A 25 -7.13 -0.06 -13.24
CA ASP A 25 -7.00 1.02 -14.20
C ASP A 25 -5.67 1.76 -13.95
N THR A 26 -4.66 1.40 -14.74
CA THR A 26 -3.29 1.92 -14.60
C THR A 26 -3.22 3.40 -14.94
N GLN A 27 -4.07 3.88 -15.86
CA GLN A 27 -4.15 5.29 -16.21
C GLN A 27 -4.75 6.10 -15.05
N ASP A 28 -5.85 5.62 -14.46
CA ASP A 28 -6.43 6.23 -13.26
C ASP A 28 -5.43 6.20 -12.09
N MET A 29 -4.75 5.07 -11.86
CA MET A 29 -3.68 4.96 -10.87
C MET A 29 -2.57 6.00 -11.08
N GLU A 30 -2.08 6.17 -12.31
CA GLU A 30 -1.05 7.14 -12.66
C GLU A 30 -1.51 8.59 -12.40
N MET A 31 -2.74 8.93 -12.79
CA MET A 31 -3.33 10.25 -12.52
C MET A 31 -3.46 10.51 -11.02
N GLN A 32 -3.95 9.52 -10.26
CA GLN A 32 -4.05 9.59 -8.81
C GLN A 32 -2.67 9.77 -8.16
N LEU A 33 -1.63 9.09 -8.66
CA LEU A 33 -0.25 9.23 -8.15
C LEU A 33 0.30 10.63 -8.37
N ILE A 34 0.06 11.22 -9.54
CA ILE A 34 0.48 12.58 -9.86
C ILE A 34 -0.19 13.56 -8.89
N GLU A 35 -1.51 13.46 -8.73
CA GLU A 35 -2.25 14.35 -7.84
C GLU A 35 -1.85 14.17 -6.37
N LEU A 36 -1.62 12.93 -5.92
CA LEU A 36 -1.18 12.63 -4.57
C LEU A 36 0.19 13.23 -4.27
N LYS A 37 1.14 13.15 -5.22
CA LYS A 37 2.49 13.73 -5.11
C LYS A 37 2.48 15.27 -5.15
N SER A 38 1.55 15.85 -5.91
CA SER A 38 1.38 17.31 -5.97
C SER A 38 0.56 17.87 -4.80
N SER A 39 -0.07 17.02 -3.99
CA SER A 39 -0.90 17.45 -2.86
C SER A 39 -0.05 17.73 -1.62
N THR A 40 0.09 19.01 -1.27
CA THR A 40 0.75 19.42 -0.01
C THR A 40 0.15 18.74 1.21
N LEU A 41 -1.19 18.58 1.25
CA LEU A 41 -1.89 17.91 2.34
C LEU A 41 -1.40 16.47 2.53
N TRP A 42 -1.34 15.69 1.44
CA TRP A 42 -0.96 14.27 1.51
C TRP A 42 0.54 14.10 1.73
N VAL A 43 1.37 14.94 1.12
CA VAL A 43 2.81 14.97 1.37
C VAL A 43 3.09 15.24 2.86
N THR A 44 2.45 16.26 3.44
CA THR A 44 2.58 16.55 4.88
C THR A 44 2.05 15.41 5.75
N LYS A 45 0.89 14.84 5.39
CA LYS A 45 0.28 13.74 6.14
C LYS A 45 1.16 12.49 6.15
N PHE A 46 1.78 12.13 5.02
CA PHE A 46 2.71 11.00 4.96
C PHE A 46 4.04 11.28 5.66
N ALA A 47 4.54 12.51 5.63
CA ALA A 47 5.72 12.89 6.40
C ALA A 47 5.47 12.75 7.90
N GLU A 48 4.31 13.20 8.38
CA GLU A 48 3.93 13.07 9.79
C GLU A 48 3.67 11.61 10.17
N LEU A 49 3.00 10.83 9.31
CA LEU A 49 2.86 9.39 9.51
C LEU A 49 4.23 8.71 9.66
N ARG A 50 5.19 9.01 8.78
CA ARG A 50 6.55 8.45 8.86
C ARG A 50 7.20 8.76 10.20
N LYS A 51 7.15 10.00 10.66
CA LYS A 51 7.67 10.42 11.96
C LYS A 51 7.00 9.68 13.12
N GLN A 52 5.69 9.42 13.03
CA GLN A 52 4.98 8.61 14.02
C GLN A 52 5.42 7.15 14.00
N LEU A 53 5.69 6.57 12.83
CA LEU A 53 6.20 5.20 12.73
C LEU A 53 7.63 5.08 13.27
N GLU A 54 8.48 6.09 13.06
CA GLU A 54 9.85 6.11 13.61
C GLU A 54 9.89 6.20 15.15
N THR A 55 8.82 6.69 15.78
CA THR A 55 8.77 6.93 17.24
C THR A 55 7.92 5.93 18.01
N ARG A 56 6.94 5.29 17.37
CA ARG A 56 6.02 4.33 18.02
C ARG A 56 6.54 2.90 17.95
N ALA A 57 6.07 2.07 18.88
CA ALA A 57 6.34 0.63 18.86
C ALA A 57 5.78 -0.01 17.58
N VAL A 58 6.55 -0.95 17.02
CA VAL A 58 6.25 -1.63 15.74
C VAL A 58 4.85 -2.24 15.70
N LYS A 59 4.35 -2.73 16.85
CA LYS A 59 3.00 -3.30 16.99
C LYS A 59 1.86 -2.36 16.58
N ASP A 60 2.07 -1.04 16.61
CA ASP A 60 1.04 -0.06 16.28
C ASP A 60 1.15 0.47 14.84
N HIS A 61 2.19 0.07 14.09
CA HIS A 61 2.49 0.61 12.75
C HIS A 61 1.40 0.25 11.75
N GLY A 62 0.96 -1.02 11.71
CA GLY A 62 -0.07 -1.48 10.78
C GLY A 62 -1.38 -0.70 10.94
N ALA A 63 -1.82 -0.48 12.18
CA ALA A 63 -3.05 0.28 12.46
C ALA A 63 -2.93 1.75 12.03
N CYS A 64 -1.77 2.38 12.25
CA CYS A 64 -1.53 3.78 11.85
C CYS A 64 -1.52 3.93 10.31
N ILE A 65 -0.88 2.99 9.60
CA ILE A 65 -0.84 2.99 8.13
C ILE A 65 -2.25 2.74 7.57
N LEU A 66 -2.98 1.77 8.13
CA LEU A 66 -4.35 1.46 7.72
C LEU A 66 -5.29 2.66 7.89
N ALA A 67 -5.27 3.31 9.06
CA ALA A 67 -6.10 4.48 9.32
C ALA A 67 -5.78 5.65 8.37
N CYS A 68 -4.49 5.85 8.05
CA CYS A 68 -4.08 6.88 7.11
C CYS A 68 -4.68 6.64 5.71
N TRP A 69 -4.57 5.43 5.17
CA TRP A 69 -5.11 5.07 3.87
C TRP A 69 -6.65 4.97 3.84
N ALA A 70 -7.28 4.50 4.91
CA ALA A 70 -8.74 4.45 5.02
C ALA A 70 -9.39 5.85 4.96
N SER A 71 -8.67 6.87 5.42
CA SER A 71 -9.10 8.27 5.34
C SER A 71 -8.81 8.95 3.99
N ALA A 72 -8.31 8.21 2.99
CA ALA A 72 -8.10 8.75 1.66
C ALA A 72 -9.44 9.06 0.98
N PRO A 73 -9.60 10.25 0.37
CA PRO A 73 -10.81 10.59 -0.37
C PRO A 73 -11.00 9.69 -1.58
N GLU A 74 -12.25 9.55 -2.05
CA GLU A 74 -12.63 8.65 -3.14
C GLU A 74 -11.87 8.88 -4.45
N LYS A 75 -11.38 10.10 -4.69
CA LYS A 75 -10.49 10.37 -5.84
C LYS A 75 -9.17 9.61 -5.81
N PHE A 76 -8.81 9.00 -4.68
CA PHE A 76 -7.64 8.13 -4.53
C PHE A 76 -8.05 6.67 -4.30
N ASN A 77 -9.23 6.26 -4.75
CA ASN A 77 -9.79 4.92 -4.51
C ASN A 77 -8.90 3.79 -5.05
N CYS A 78 -8.29 3.96 -6.23
CA CYS A 78 -7.41 2.98 -6.85
C CYS A 78 -6.18 2.77 -5.98
N LEU A 79 -5.50 3.86 -5.59
CA LEU A 79 -4.34 3.80 -4.69
C LEU A 79 -4.69 3.29 -3.29
N ARG A 80 -5.84 3.70 -2.75
CA ARG A 80 -6.36 3.21 -1.48
C ARG A 80 -6.55 1.69 -1.53
N ASN A 81 -7.18 1.17 -2.57
CA ASN A 81 -7.46 -0.26 -2.71
C ASN A 81 -6.17 -1.06 -2.84
N ILE A 82 -5.18 -0.60 -3.62
CA ILE A 82 -3.86 -1.23 -3.71
C ILE A 82 -3.17 -1.25 -2.34
N ALA A 83 -3.13 -0.11 -1.65
CA ALA A 83 -2.49 -0.01 -0.34
C ALA A 83 -3.16 -0.95 0.69
N LEU A 84 -4.50 -0.98 0.73
CA LEU A 84 -5.26 -1.87 1.62
C LEU A 84 -5.06 -3.35 1.27
N ALA A 85 -5.00 -3.71 -0.01
CA ALA A 85 -4.73 -5.07 -0.45
C ALA A 85 -3.32 -5.53 -0.07
N LEU A 86 -2.30 -4.68 -0.23
CA LEU A 86 -0.94 -4.98 0.23
C LEU A 86 -0.91 -5.14 1.76
N LEU A 87 -1.54 -4.23 2.50
CA LEU A 87 -1.60 -4.29 3.96
C LEU A 87 -2.34 -5.53 4.48
N SER A 88 -3.35 -6.05 3.77
CA SER A 88 -4.05 -7.27 4.18
C SER A 88 -3.21 -8.53 3.95
N VAL A 89 -2.43 -8.57 2.86
CA VAL A 89 -1.51 -9.68 2.58
C VAL A 89 -0.37 -9.72 3.62
N PHE A 90 0.27 -8.58 3.88
CA PHE A 90 1.39 -8.49 4.84
C PHE A 90 0.93 -8.39 6.31
N GLY A 91 -0.30 -7.95 6.60
CA GLY A 91 -0.86 -7.93 7.94
C GLY A 91 -1.00 -9.33 8.55
N SER A 92 -1.16 -10.35 7.70
CA SER A 92 -1.20 -11.76 8.12
C SER A 92 0.15 -12.29 8.60
N THR A 93 1.27 -11.68 8.20
CA THR A 93 2.62 -12.13 8.58
C THR A 93 3.10 -11.54 9.91
N TYR A 94 2.54 -10.41 10.37
CA TYR A 94 2.87 -9.81 11.68
C TYR A 94 2.04 -10.36 12.84
N LEU A 95 1.00 -11.16 12.58
CA LEU A 95 0.24 -11.89 13.61
C LEU A 95 0.80 -13.30 13.88
N CYS A 96 1.87 -13.68 13.19
CA CYS A 96 2.58 -14.94 13.40
C CYS A 96 3.93 -14.70 14.10
N GLU A 97 3.92 -14.00 15.23
CA GLU A 97 4.98 -14.10 16.26
C GLU A 97 4.34 -14.16 17.66
#